data_AF-B6B911-F1
#
_entry.id   AF-B6B911-F1
#
_cell.length_a   1.000
_cell.length_b   1.000
_cell.length_c   1.000
_cell.angle_alpha   90.00
_cell.angle_beta   90.00
_cell.angle_gamma   90.00
#
_symmetry.space_group_name_H-M   'P 1'
#
loop_
_entity.id
_entity.type
_entity.pdbx_description
1 polymer ?
#
loop_
_entity_poly.entity_id
_entity_poly.type
_entity_poly.pdbx_seq_one_letter_code
_entity_poly.pdbx_strand_id
1 'polypeptide(L)'
;MTGNNVSHANNKTKRRFLPNLNDVTLQSEVLGRGVKLRISAAALRSVDHRGGLDAFLAKAKDEELSANALKVKKEIAKAQAAQA
;
A
#
# COMPACT_ATOMS: atom_id res chain seq x y z
N MET A 1 1.88 15.33 5.59
CA MET A 1 2.58 16.60 5.33
C MET A 1 1.71 17.76 5.79
N THR A 2 2.27 18.77 6.47
CA THR A 2 1.55 19.98 6.90
C THR A 2 1.98 21.17 6.04
N GLY A 3 1.11 22.15 5.89
CA GLY A 3 1.41 23.39 5.17
C GLY A 3 0.40 24.48 5.49
N ASN A 4 0.37 25.52 4.67
CA ASN A 4 -0.57 26.63 4.82
C ASN A 4 -1.38 26.83 3.54
N ASN A 5 -2.66 27.16 3.66
CA ASN A 5 -3.37 27.86 2.60
C ASN A 5 -2.94 29.33 2.67
N VAL A 6 -2.54 29.92 1.54
CA VAL A 6 -2.05 31.30 1.44
C VAL A 6 -3.04 32.06 0.56
N SER A 7 -3.60 33.16 1.08
CA SER A 7 -4.45 34.05 0.28
C SER A 7 -3.61 34.99 -0.58
N HIS A 8 -4.23 35.72 -1.51
CA HIS A 8 -3.57 36.76 -2.29
C HIS A 8 -2.92 37.86 -1.43
N ALA A 9 -3.48 38.13 -0.24
CA ALA A 9 -2.90 39.05 0.75
C ALA A 9 -1.82 38.40 1.64
N ASN A 10 -1.39 37.17 1.33
CA ASN A 10 -0.43 36.37 2.09
C ASN A 10 -0.86 35.98 3.52
N ASN A 11 -2.17 35.98 3.81
CA ASN A 11 -2.67 35.44 5.08
C ASN A 11 -2.58 33.92 5.06
N LYS A 12 -1.85 33.35 6.04
CA LYS A 12 -1.53 31.90 6.10
C LYS A 12 -2.44 31.19 7.10
N THR A 13 -3.15 30.16 6.66
CA THR A 13 -3.94 29.26 7.55
C THR A 13 -3.43 27.83 7.48
N LYS A 14 -3.24 27.17 8.63
CA LYS A 14 -2.68 25.81 8.69
C LYS A 14 -3.59 24.79 8.00
N ARG A 15 -3.01 23.90 7.20
CA ARG A 15 -3.68 22.78 6.52
C ARG A 15 -2.87 21.50 6.62
N ARG A 16 -3.56 20.37 6.50
CA ARG A 16 -2.98 19.03 6.35
C ARG A 16 -3.16 18.53 4.91
N PHE A 17 -2.10 17.93 4.34
CA PHE A 17 -2.15 17.18 3.10
C PHE A 17 -2.17 15.69 3.43
N LEU A 18 -3.33 15.06 3.20
CA LEU A 18 -3.54 13.64 3.42
C LEU A 18 -3.48 12.90 2.08
N PRO A 19 -2.90 11.70 2.04
CA PRO A 19 -2.99 10.85 0.86
C PRO A 19 -4.45 10.40 0.64
N ASN A 20 -4.80 10.13 -0.61
CA ASN A 20 -6.10 9.53 -0.95
C ASN A 20 -6.10 8.05 -0.52
N LEU A 21 -6.62 7.76 0.67
CA LEU A 21 -6.64 6.44 1.28
C LEU A 21 -7.99 5.74 1.05
N ASN A 22 -7.94 4.54 0.49
CA ASN A 22 -9.11 3.73 0.17
C ASN A 22 -9.00 2.36 0.84
N ASP A 23 -10.13 1.83 1.32
CA ASP A 23 -10.21 0.46 1.82
C ASP A 23 -10.48 -0.47 0.64
N VAL A 24 -9.49 -1.29 0.27
CA VAL A 24 -9.55 -2.16 -0.90
C VAL A 24 -9.18 -3.60 -0.49
N THR A 25 -9.85 -4.56 -1.11
CA THR A 25 -9.49 -5.98 -0.99
C THR A 25 -8.70 -6.38 -2.22
N LEU A 26 -7.45 -6.81 -2.02
CA LEU A 26 -6.57 -7.31 -3.07
C LEU A 26 -6.53 -8.83 -2.99
N GLN A 27 -6.72 -9.51 -4.11
CA GLN A 27 -6.65 -10.97 -4.16
C GLN A 27 -5.19 -11.42 -4.23
N SER A 28 -4.85 -12.44 -3.45
CA SER A 28 -3.59 -13.17 -3.53
C SER A 28 -3.84 -14.52 -4.18
N GLU A 29 -3.12 -14.81 -5.26
CA GLU A 29 -3.21 -16.08 -5.98
C GLU A 29 -2.51 -17.18 -5.18
N VAL A 30 -1.35 -16.86 -4.59
CA VAL A 30 -0.56 -17.81 -3.78
C VAL A 30 -1.32 -18.28 -2.55
N LEU A 31 -2.04 -17.36 -1.88
CA LEU A 31 -2.80 -17.68 -0.66
C LEU A 31 -4.25 -18.09 -0.95
N GLY A 32 -4.74 -17.91 -2.18
CA GLY A 32 -6.13 -18.18 -2.55
C GLY A 32 -7.17 -17.37 -1.78
N ARG A 33 -6.80 -16.22 -1.21
CA ARG A 33 -7.68 -15.39 -0.37
C ARG A 33 -7.49 -13.89 -0.62
N GLY A 34 -8.55 -13.14 -0.35
CA GLY A 34 -8.54 -11.68 -0.40
C GLY A 34 -7.93 -11.07 0.88
N VAL A 35 -6.99 -10.15 0.70
CA VAL A 35 -6.38 -9.36 1.78
C VAL A 35 -6.96 -7.95 1.73
N LYS A 36 -7.67 -7.55 2.80
CA LYS A 36 -8.18 -6.19 2.95
C LYS A 36 -7.12 -5.27 3.54
N LEU A 37 -6.78 -4.20 2.83
CA LEU A 37 -5.80 -3.21 3.25
C LEU A 37 -6.34 -1.79 3.00
N ARG A 38 -5.99 -0.86 3.88
CA ARG A 38 -6.19 0.56 3.65
C ARG A 38 -4.95 1.12 2.96
N ILE A 39 -5.07 1.42 1.66
CA ILE A 39 -3.94 1.80 0.81
C ILE A 39 -4.17 3.13 0.12
N SER A 40 -3.10 3.79 -0.29
CA SER A 40 -3.21 4.98 -1.11
C SER A 40 -3.54 4.62 -2.56
N ALA A 41 -4.23 5.51 -3.28
CA ALA A 41 -4.48 5.35 -4.71
C ALA A 41 -3.18 5.23 -5.56
N ALA A 42 -2.05 5.75 -5.06
CA ALA A 42 -0.75 5.57 -5.71
C ALA A 42 -0.20 4.14 -5.50
N ALA A 43 -0.38 3.58 -4.31
CA ALA A 43 -0.02 2.19 -4.04
C ALA A 43 -0.86 1.23 -4.89
N LEU A 44 -2.17 1.47 -5.03
CA LEU A 44 -3.05 0.65 -5.87
C LEU A 44 -2.55 0.58 -7.33
N ARG A 45 -2.26 1.74 -7.94
CA ARG A 45 -1.68 1.80 -9.29
C ARG A 45 -0.34 1.04 -9.41
N SER A 46 0.45 1.06 -8.34
CA SER A 46 1.73 0.37 -8.29
C SER A 46 1.60 -1.15 -8.16
N VAL A 47 0.52 -1.62 -7.53
CA VAL A 47 0.16 -3.05 -7.47
C VAL A 47 -0.30 -3.52 -8.84
N ASP A 48 -1.19 -2.76 -9.49
CA ASP A 48 -1.69 -3.09 -10.83
C ASP A 48 -0.56 -3.12 -11.86
N HIS A 49 0.34 -2.13 -11.82
CA HIS A 49 1.50 -2.09 -12.71
C HIS A 49 2.47 -3.26 -12.50
N ARG A 50 2.54 -3.81 -11.28
CA ARG A 50 3.38 -4.98 -10.98
C ARG A 50 2.68 -6.31 -11.26
N GLY A 51 1.42 -6.30 -11.70
CA GLY A 51 0.66 -7.50 -12.05
C GLY A 51 0.05 -8.21 -10.84
N GLY A 52 -0.26 -7.49 -9.77
CA GLY A 52 -0.98 -8.04 -8.62
C GLY A 52 -0.25 -7.95 -7.28
N LEU A 53 -0.93 -8.35 -6.22
CA LEU A 53 -0.46 -8.20 -4.83
C LEU A 53 0.81 -9.02 -4.58
N ASP A 54 0.84 -10.27 -5.02
CA ASP A 54 1.94 -11.20 -4.72
C ASP A 54 3.23 -10.78 -5.41
N ALA A 55 3.14 -10.40 -6.69
CA ALA A 55 4.26 -9.88 -7.47
C ALA A 55 4.79 -8.54 -6.92
N PHE A 56 3.90 -7.68 -6.43
CA PHE A 56 4.29 -6.45 -5.73
C PHE A 56 5.06 -6.76 -4.44
N LEU A 57 4.52 -7.62 -3.58
CA LEU A 57 5.11 -7.96 -2.29
C LEU A 57 6.44 -8.71 -2.41
N ALA A 58 6.61 -9.52 -3.45
CA ALA A 58 7.88 -10.21 -3.73
C ALA A 58 9.03 -9.23 -4.04
N LYS A 59 8.73 -8.12 -4.74
CA LYS A 59 9.74 -7.11 -5.14
C LYS A 59 9.90 -5.96 -4.13
N ALA A 60 8.91 -5.75 -3.27
CA ALA A 60 8.93 -4.65 -2.31
C ALA A 60 9.98 -4.88 -1.20
N LYS A 61 10.67 -3.81 -0.80
CA LYS A 61 11.59 -3.83 0.34
C LYS A 61 10.83 -3.83 1.66
N ASP A 62 11.41 -4.46 2.68
CA ASP A 62 10.74 -4.62 3.98
C ASP A 62 10.53 -3.29 4.71
N GLU A 63 11.43 -2.32 4.52
CA GLU A 63 11.37 -0.98 5.12
C GLU A 63 10.20 -0.14 4.59
N GLU A 64 9.73 -0.43 3.37
CA GLU A 64 8.64 0.31 2.72
C GLU A 64 7.25 -0.28 3.05
N LEU A 65 7.21 -1.43 3.72
CA LEU A 65 5.99 -2.17 4.02
C LEU A 65 5.50 -1.91 5.44
N SER A 66 4.18 -1.82 5.59
CA SER A 66 3.56 -1.76 6.91
C SER A 66 3.66 -3.11 7.64
N ALA A 67 3.50 -3.11 8.96
CA ALA A 67 3.52 -4.34 9.76
C ALA A 67 2.53 -5.41 9.27
N ASN A 68 1.35 -5.00 8.80
CA ASN A 68 0.36 -5.92 8.23
C ASN A 68 0.80 -6.48 6.88
N ALA A 69 1.38 -5.62 6.02
CA ALA A 69 1.89 -6.06 4.73
C ALA A 69 3.10 -7.01 4.87
N LEU A 70 3.96 -6.77 5.87
CA LEU A 70 5.07 -7.67 6.21
C LEU A 70 4.60 -9.06 6.65
N LYS A 71 3.51 -9.14 7.44
CA LYS A 71 2.91 -10.42 7.83
C LYS A 71 2.44 -11.18 6.59
N VAL A 72 1.71 -10.51 5.70
CA VAL A 72 1.22 -11.11 4.44
C VAL A 72 2.38 -11.55 3.55
N LYS A 73 3.44 -10.74 3.41
CA LYS A 73 4.64 -11.12 2.65
C LYS A 73 5.30 -12.39 3.20
N LYS A 74 5.41 -12.51 4.52
CA LYS A 74 5.94 -13.73 5.17
C LYS A 74 5.05 -14.94 4.95
N GLU A 75 3.73 -14.77 5.01
CA GLU A 75 2.77 -15.83 4.72
C GLU A 75 2.89 -16.31 3.26
N ILE A 76 2.98 -15.38 2.30
CA ILE A 76 3.18 -15.68 0.88
C ILE A 76 4.50 -16.43 0.67
N ALA A 77 5.61 -15.95 1.24
CA ALA A 77 6.91 -16.59 1.10
C ALA A 77 6.90 -18.03 1.69
N LYS A 78 6.23 -18.23 2.83
CA LYS A 78 6.06 -19.56 3.43
C LYS A 78 5.21 -20.48 2.56
N ALA A 79 4.12 -19.97 2.00
CA ALA A 79 3.24 -20.73 1.12
C ALA A 79 3.96 -21.12 -0.19
N GLN A 80 4.74 -20.22 -0.77
CA GLN A 80 5.57 -20.50 -1.95
C GLN A 80 6.62 -21.58 -1.66
N ALA A 81 7.30 -21.51 -0.52
CA ALA A 81 8.28 -22.52 -0.13
C ALA A 81 7.67 -23.91 0.13
N ALA A 82 6.39 -23.98 0.50
CA ALA A 82 5.68 -25.25 0.68
C ALA A 82 5.13 -25.85 -0.63
N GLN A 83 5.06 -25.04 -1.70
CA GLN A 83 4.61 -25.46 -3.03
C GLN A 83 5.77 -25.95 -3.92
N ALA A 84 7.02 -25.70 -3.51
CA ALA A 84 8.24 -26.18 -4.16
C ALA A 84 8.70 -27.52 -3.56
#